data_AF-A0A2D8HN74-F1
#
_entry.id   AF-A0A2D8HN74-F1
#
_cell.length_a   1.000
_cell.length_b   1.000
_cell.length_c   1.000
_cell.angle_alpha   90.00
_cell.angle_beta   90.00
_cell.angle_gamma   90.00
#
_symmetry.space_group_name_H-M   'P 1'
#
loop_
_entity.id
_entity.type
_entity.pdbx_description
1 polymer ?
#
loop_
_entity_poly.entity_id
_entity_poly.type
_entity_poly.pdbx_seq_one_letter_code
_entity_poly.pdbx_strand_id
1 'polypeptide(L)'
;QLDIGVIQSPPTIEAFVNRSWIPPAAFLTGGAANASRNAGARSLLLADLDGIAAVELAGDGGEEFVDAVMAQGPQVLSVPSEGVLHLGVPFDERWRVTLDGAGLLPRAGFGQTVAFDIPSGGEITVSYDALTVSYVFKGVIALAWFGAFLAATRPQRRISKHDLAAGASMMTFTPSSGDPSEHEAAES
;
A
#
# COMPACT_ATOMS: atom_id res chain seq x y z
N GLN A 1 5.15 -0.45 13.17
CA GLN A 1 6.19 -1.41 13.61
C GLN A 1 5.84 -1.82 15.03
N LEU A 2 5.49 -3.08 15.27
CA LEU A 2 5.14 -3.61 16.59
C LEU A 2 6.44 -4.05 17.29
N ASP A 3 6.73 -3.55 18.49
CA ASP A 3 7.78 -4.10 19.35
C ASP A 3 7.11 -5.11 20.29
N ILE A 4 7.51 -6.38 20.26
CA ILE A 4 6.82 -7.46 20.99
C ILE A 4 7.77 -8.08 21.99
N GLY A 5 7.35 -8.11 23.25
CA GLY A 5 7.97 -8.89 24.31
C GLY A 5 7.18 -10.15 24.63
N VAL A 6 7.85 -11.28 24.75
CA VAL A 6 7.26 -12.50 25.31
C VAL A 6 7.44 -12.48 26.82
N ILE A 7 6.35 -12.59 27.57
CA ILE A 7 6.40 -12.95 28.99
C ILE A 7 6.06 -14.44 29.06
N GLN A 8 7.02 -15.27 29.49
CA GLN A 8 6.76 -16.69 29.74
C GLN A 8 5.91 -16.83 31.01
N SER A 9 4.64 -17.17 30.84
CA SER A 9 3.76 -17.73 31.89
C SER A 9 3.76 -19.26 31.78
N PRO A 10 3.13 -20.01 32.70
CA PRO A 10 3.14 -21.50 32.70
C PRO A 10 2.79 -22.07 31.31
N PRO A 11 3.20 -23.32 30.98
CA PRO A 11 3.43 -23.83 29.62
C PRO A 11 2.25 -23.85 28.64
N THR A 12 1.13 -23.22 28.97
CA THR A 12 -0.11 -23.14 28.20
C THR A 12 -0.46 -21.72 27.74
N ILE A 13 0.26 -20.68 28.18
CA ILE A 13 -0.05 -19.27 27.84
C ILE A 13 1.20 -18.51 27.40
N GLU A 14 1.25 -18.13 26.12
CA GLU A 14 2.18 -17.12 25.60
C GLU A 14 1.48 -15.77 25.56
N ALA A 15 1.94 -14.83 26.38
CA ALA A 15 1.47 -13.45 26.37
C ALA A 15 2.45 -12.59 25.56
N PHE A 16 1.95 -12.04 24.44
CA PHE A 16 2.67 -11.07 23.63
C PHE A 16 2.31 -9.66 24.12
N VAL A 17 3.31 -8.93 24.63
CA VAL A 17 3.12 -7.56 25.13
C VAL A 17 3.73 -6.60 24.13
N ASN A 18 2.93 -5.62 23.68
CA ASN A 18 3.44 -4.51 22.89
C ASN A 18 4.36 -3.64 23.77
N ARG A 19 5.64 -3.58 23.41
CA ARG A 19 6.70 -2.78 24.05
C ARG A 19 6.86 -1.39 23.44
N SER A 20 6.06 -1.04 22.44
CA SER A 20 6.06 0.33 21.90
C SER A 20 5.71 1.32 23.02
N TRP A 21 6.46 2.42 23.10
CA TRP A 21 6.27 3.44 24.13
C TRP A 21 4.91 4.17 23.99
N ILE A 22 4.31 4.18 22.79
CA ILE A 22 2.92 4.59 22.54
C ILE A 22 2.29 3.65 21.48
N PRO A 23 1.02 3.20 21.67
CA PRO A 23 0.28 2.45 20.66
C PRO A 23 0.03 3.26 19.38
N PRO A 24 -0.09 2.61 18.20
CA PRO A 24 -0.31 3.32 16.93
C PRO A 24 -1.58 4.19 16.88
N ALA A 25 -2.60 3.84 17.66
CA ALA A 25 -3.69 4.75 17.98
C ALA A 25 -3.93 4.69 19.49
N ALA A 26 -3.96 5.86 20.13
CA ALA A 26 -4.08 5.95 21.58
C ALA A 26 -4.89 7.17 22.01
N PHE A 27 -5.69 7.01 23.06
CA PHE A 27 -6.31 8.11 23.77
C PHE A 27 -5.43 8.48 24.97
N LEU A 28 -4.97 9.72 25.00
CA LEU A 28 -4.05 10.25 26.01
C LEU A 28 -4.81 11.16 26.96
N THR A 29 -4.58 10.98 28.25
CA THR A 29 -5.11 11.85 29.32
C THR A 29 -3.97 12.38 30.19
N GLY A 30 -4.26 13.31 31.10
CA GLY A 30 -3.31 13.78 32.11
C GLY A 30 -1.94 14.21 31.58
N GLY A 31 -0.87 13.62 32.14
CA GLY A 31 0.52 13.90 31.77
C GLY A 31 0.85 13.60 30.31
N ALA A 32 0.36 12.46 29.79
CA ALA A 32 0.58 12.06 28.40
C ALA A 32 -0.08 13.04 27.40
N ALA A 33 -1.28 13.54 27.72
CA ALA A 33 -1.94 14.57 26.91
C ALA A 33 -1.16 15.90 26.88
N ASN A 34 -0.60 16.31 28.02
CA ASN A 34 0.25 17.49 28.11
C ASN A 34 1.57 17.31 27.33
N ALA A 35 2.19 16.13 27.44
CA ALA A 35 3.40 15.79 26.70
C ALA A 35 3.17 15.81 25.19
N SER A 36 2.01 15.36 24.73
CA SER A 36 1.63 15.42 23.30
C SER A 36 1.57 16.83 22.75
N ARG A 37 1.21 17.83 23.57
CA ARG A 37 1.18 19.26 23.17
C ARG A 37 2.57 19.87 23.07
N ASN A 38 3.55 19.28 23.73
CA ASN A 38 4.93 19.76 23.72
C ASN A 38 5.73 19.05 22.62
N ALA A 39 6.56 19.80 21.89
CA ALA A 39 7.41 19.24 20.86
C ALA A 39 8.74 18.73 21.43
N GLY A 40 9.23 17.59 20.89
CA GLY A 40 10.62 17.15 21.03
C GLY A 40 10.87 16.06 22.07
N ALA A 41 11.91 15.26 21.81
CA ALA A 41 12.29 14.08 22.60
C ALA A 41 12.56 14.38 24.09
N ARG A 42 12.99 15.60 24.43
CA ARG A 42 13.21 16.01 25.83
C ARG A 42 11.91 16.13 26.62
N SER A 43 10.80 16.47 25.97
CA SER A 43 9.49 16.48 26.62
C SER A 43 9.01 15.07 26.94
N LEU A 44 9.37 14.07 26.12
CA LEU A 44 9.03 12.67 26.35
C LEU A 44 9.80 12.07 27.52
N LEU A 45 11.06 12.44 27.68
CA LEU A 45 11.91 11.96 28.78
C LEU A 45 11.47 12.46 30.16
N LEU A 46 10.72 13.56 30.21
CA LEU A 46 10.26 14.20 31.44
C LEU A 46 8.75 14.06 31.65
N ALA A 47 8.04 13.51 30.66
CA ALA A 47 6.60 13.33 30.72
C ALA A 47 6.25 12.17 31.62
N ASP A 48 5.27 12.40 32.49
CA ASP A 48 4.49 11.33 33.06
C ASP A 48 3.58 10.76 31.96
N LEU A 49 3.80 9.50 31.62
CA LEU A 49 3.06 8.79 30.57
C LEU A 49 1.92 7.94 31.14
N ASP A 50 1.58 8.12 32.42
CA ASP A 50 0.32 7.61 32.94
C ASP A 50 -0.87 8.23 32.19
N GLY A 51 -1.85 7.40 31.83
CA GLY A 51 -3.05 7.82 31.10
C GLY A 51 -3.02 7.60 29.58
N ILE A 52 -2.17 6.70 29.08
CA ILE A 52 -2.23 6.18 27.70
C ILE A 52 -3.18 4.97 27.67
N ALA A 53 -4.27 5.09 26.91
CA ALA A 53 -5.16 3.98 26.59
C ALA A 53 -5.05 3.67 25.09
N ALA A 54 -4.85 2.39 24.73
CA ALA A 54 -4.91 1.99 23.33
C ALA A 54 -6.32 2.21 22.78
N VAL A 55 -6.40 2.69 21.53
CA VAL A 55 -7.66 2.72 20.80
C VAL A 55 -7.83 1.37 20.13
N GLU A 56 -8.77 0.59 20.63
CA GLU A 56 -9.12 -0.70 20.06
C GLU A 56 -10.28 -0.54 19.08
N LEU A 57 -10.19 -1.22 17.94
CA LEU A 57 -11.32 -1.32 17.03
C LEU A 57 -12.28 -2.37 17.58
N ALA A 58 -13.58 -2.07 17.58
CA ALA A 58 -14.60 -3.03 17.98
C ALA A 58 -14.73 -4.11 16.90
N GLY A 59 -14.07 -5.27 17.09
CA GLY A 59 -14.19 -6.42 16.20
C GLY A 59 -13.07 -7.45 16.33
N ASP A 60 -13.34 -8.70 15.91
CA ASP A 60 -12.42 -9.85 15.97
C ASP A 60 -11.27 -9.80 14.94
N GLY A 61 -11.19 -8.74 14.13
CA GLY A 61 -10.31 -8.69 12.95
C GLY A 61 -8.83 -8.44 13.24
N GLY A 62 -8.48 -7.98 14.44
CA GLY A 62 -7.09 -7.63 14.79
C GLY A 62 -6.50 -6.51 13.92
N GLU A 63 -7.33 -5.79 13.18
CA GLU A 63 -6.92 -4.72 12.30
C GLU A 63 -6.59 -3.45 13.08
N GLU A 64 -5.53 -2.75 12.66
CA GLU A 64 -5.09 -1.54 13.32
C GLU A 64 -6.08 -0.40 13.04
N PHE A 65 -6.43 0.38 14.06
CA PHE A 65 -7.44 1.45 13.97
C PHE A 65 -7.19 2.41 12.79
N VAL A 66 -5.92 2.80 12.58
CA VAL A 66 -5.51 3.68 11.47
C VAL A 66 -5.82 3.03 10.12
N ASP A 67 -5.48 1.75 9.95
CA ASP A 67 -5.72 1.01 8.72
C ASP A 67 -7.22 0.86 8.45
N ALA A 68 -8.01 0.60 9.49
CA ALA A 68 -9.46 0.53 9.38
C ALA A 68 -10.08 1.86 8.91
N VAL A 69 -9.62 3.01 9.42
CA VAL A 69 -10.09 4.32 8.94
C VAL A 69 -9.77 4.52 7.45
N MET A 70 -8.57 4.12 7.04
CA MET A 70 -8.09 4.32 5.67
C MET A 70 -8.73 3.36 4.66
N ALA A 71 -9.01 2.12 5.07
CA ALA A 71 -9.48 1.06 4.19
C ALA A 71 -11.01 0.92 4.18
N GLN A 72 -11.65 1.08 5.35
CA GLN A 72 -13.09 0.85 5.52
C GLN A 72 -13.89 2.15 5.60
N GLY A 73 -13.22 3.28 5.81
CA GLY A 73 -13.84 4.59 5.93
C GLY A 73 -14.02 5.04 7.38
N PRO A 74 -14.90 6.03 7.64
CA PRO A 74 -15.02 6.65 8.96
C PRO A 74 -15.28 5.64 10.08
N GLN A 75 -14.52 5.74 11.16
CA GLN A 75 -14.65 4.90 12.35
C GLN A 75 -15.19 5.72 13.52
N VAL A 76 -16.06 5.10 14.31
CA VAL A 76 -16.68 5.72 15.48
C VAL A 76 -16.01 5.20 16.74
N LEU A 77 -15.65 6.11 17.64
CA LEU A 77 -15.00 5.80 18.91
C LEU A 77 -15.71 6.51 20.06
N SER A 78 -15.98 5.80 21.15
CA SER A 78 -16.41 6.42 22.40
C SER A 78 -15.18 6.80 23.22
N VAL A 79 -15.09 8.07 23.60
CA VAL A 79 -14.00 8.62 24.42
C VAL A 79 -14.53 9.00 25.81
N PRO A 80 -13.84 8.61 26.90
CA PRO A 80 -14.40 8.67 28.24
C PRO A 80 -14.41 10.09 28.85
N SER A 81 -13.54 10.98 28.39
CA SER A 81 -13.31 12.30 28.98
C SER A 81 -12.69 13.26 27.97
N GLU A 82 -12.39 14.49 28.41
CA GLU A 82 -11.42 15.33 27.71
C GLU A 82 -10.05 14.63 27.62
N GLY A 83 -9.29 14.93 26.57
CA GLY A 83 -8.00 14.30 26.33
C GLY A 83 -7.45 14.57 24.94
N VAL A 84 -6.60 13.68 24.46
CA VAL A 84 -5.98 13.77 23.13
C VAL A 84 -6.10 12.44 22.41
N LEU A 85 -6.72 12.42 21.23
CA LEU A 85 -6.57 11.30 20.32
C LEU A 85 -5.23 11.44 19.60
N HIS A 86 -4.36 10.45 19.77
CA HIS A 86 -3.06 10.36 19.10
C HIS A 86 -3.10 9.25 18.04
N LEU A 87 -2.60 9.57 16.86
CA LEU A 87 -2.38 8.60 15.78
C LEU A 87 -0.89 8.61 15.43
N GLY A 88 -0.25 7.45 15.52
CA GLY A 88 1.17 7.20 15.27
C GLY A 88 1.59 7.28 13.80
N VAL A 89 0.83 8.01 12.99
CA VAL A 89 1.14 8.34 11.59
C VAL A 89 1.75 9.74 11.50
N PRO A 90 2.59 10.01 10.49
CA PRO A 90 3.11 11.36 10.25
C PRO A 90 1.97 12.38 10.14
N PHE A 91 2.22 13.61 10.63
CA PHE A 91 1.23 14.68 10.57
C PHE A 91 0.73 14.92 9.14
N ASP A 92 -0.59 14.84 8.97
CA ASP A 92 -1.29 15.08 7.72
C ASP A 92 -2.64 15.74 8.03
N GLU A 93 -2.92 16.88 7.39
CA GLU A 93 -4.15 17.66 7.59
C GLU A 93 -5.41 16.98 7.04
N ARG A 94 -5.25 15.89 6.29
CA ARG A 94 -6.36 15.11 5.72
C ARG A 94 -7.06 14.22 6.75
N TRP A 95 -6.45 14.02 7.92
CA TRP A 95 -7.15 13.42 9.06
C TRP A 95 -8.19 14.38 9.60
N ARG A 96 -9.40 13.87 9.85
CA ARG A 96 -10.50 14.63 10.43
C ARG A 96 -11.09 13.88 11.60
N VAL A 97 -11.42 14.63 12.64
CA VAL A 97 -12.21 14.14 13.76
C VAL A 97 -13.40 15.05 13.94
N THR A 98 -14.58 14.48 14.19
CA THR A 98 -15.77 15.22 14.60
C THR A 98 -16.26 14.71 15.94
N LEU A 99 -16.59 15.62 16.86
CA LEU A 99 -17.28 15.33 18.12
C LEU A 99 -18.67 15.96 18.02
N ASP A 100 -19.73 15.16 18.15
CA ASP A 100 -21.12 15.61 18.00
C ASP A 100 -21.37 16.41 16.71
N GLY A 101 -20.69 16.03 15.61
CA GLY A 101 -20.75 16.72 14.32
C GLY A 101 -19.91 17.99 14.19
N ALA A 102 -19.29 18.48 15.28
CA ALA A 102 -18.34 19.60 15.24
C ALA A 102 -16.92 19.10 14.91
N GLY A 103 -16.31 19.68 13.87
CA GLY A 103 -14.95 19.33 13.45
C GLY A 103 -13.88 19.81 14.42
N LEU A 104 -12.91 18.94 14.70
CA LEU A 104 -11.72 19.24 15.50
C LEU A 104 -10.52 19.40 14.55
N LEU A 105 -9.68 20.40 14.84
CA LEU A 105 -8.49 20.67 14.04
C LEU A 105 -7.38 19.67 14.35
N PRO A 106 -6.74 19.07 13.33
CA PRO A 106 -5.56 18.26 13.55
C PRO A 106 -4.37 19.14 13.94
N ARG A 107 -3.48 18.62 14.79
CA ARG A 107 -2.18 19.23 15.09
C ARG A 107 -1.07 18.19 15.14
N ALA A 108 0.17 18.66 15.10
CA ALA A 108 1.33 17.80 15.34
C ALA A 108 1.42 17.43 16.84
N GLY A 109 1.19 16.16 17.15
CA GLY A 109 1.48 15.54 18.44
C GLY A 109 2.96 15.17 18.55
N PHE A 110 3.56 15.42 19.71
CA PHE A 110 4.99 15.16 19.97
C PHE A 110 5.94 15.79 18.93
N GLY A 111 5.44 16.77 18.16
CA GLY A 111 6.14 17.45 17.08
C GLY A 111 6.20 16.73 15.73
N GLN A 112 5.62 15.53 15.56
CA GLN A 112 5.74 14.75 14.31
C GLN A 112 4.49 14.01 13.88
N THR A 113 3.66 13.54 14.81
CA THR A 113 2.53 12.65 14.50
C THR A 113 1.21 13.39 14.52
N VAL A 114 0.11 12.77 14.11
CA VAL A 114 -1.21 13.39 14.20
C VAL A 114 -1.75 13.33 15.62
N ALA A 115 -2.33 14.44 16.09
CA ALA A 115 -3.06 14.52 17.34
C ALA A 115 -4.29 15.43 17.22
N PHE A 116 -5.34 15.12 17.98
CA PHE A 116 -6.54 15.94 18.12
C PHE A 116 -6.83 16.18 19.60
N ASP A 117 -6.99 17.43 20.01
CA ASP A 117 -7.46 17.76 21.35
C ASP A 117 -8.98 17.54 21.41
N ILE A 118 -9.40 16.63 22.28
CA ILE A 118 -10.80 16.28 22.50
C ILE A 118 -11.29 17.07 23.72
N PRO A 119 -12.26 17.99 23.58
CA PRO A 119 -12.63 18.92 24.64
C PRO A 119 -13.52 18.29 25.74
N SER A 120 -14.17 17.16 25.46
CA SER A 120 -15.05 16.47 26.40
C SER A 120 -15.23 15.01 25.99
N GLY A 121 -15.69 14.17 26.93
CA GLY A 121 -16.12 12.81 26.61
C GLY A 121 -17.32 12.80 25.66
N GLY A 122 -17.49 11.70 24.93
CA GLY A 122 -18.55 11.57 23.93
C GLY A 122 -18.22 10.58 22.83
N GLU A 123 -18.98 10.62 21.75
CA GLU A 123 -18.73 9.83 20.55
C GLU A 123 -18.01 10.70 19.51
N ILE A 124 -16.83 10.25 19.08
CA ILE A 124 -16.08 10.89 18.00
C ILE A 124 -16.13 10.03 16.75
N THR A 125 -16.16 10.68 15.59
CA THR A 125 -15.96 10.02 14.29
C THR A 125 -14.60 10.44 13.74
N VAL A 126 -13.75 9.47 13.43
CA VAL A 126 -12.44 9.65 12.83
C VAL A 126 -12.50 9.25 11.36
N SER A 127 -12.01 10.10 10.47
CA SER A 127 -12.02 9.86 9.03
C SER A 127 -10.75 10.40 8.39
N TYR A 128 -10.47 9.91 7.18
CA TYR A 128 -9.35 10.38 6.37
C TYR A 128 -9.83 10.76 4.97
N ASP A 129 -9.50 11.97 4.53
CA ASP A 129 -9.83 12.45 3.19
C ASP A 129 -8.82 11.93 2.17
N ALA A 130 -9.11 10.75 1.61
CA ALA A 130 -8.31 10.18 0.54
C ALA A 130 -8.59 10.93 -0.78
N LEU A 131 -7.56 11.59 -1.32
CA LEU A 131 -7.64 12.32 -2.59
C LEU A 131 -8.25 11.44 -3.70
N THR A 132 -9.34 11.90 -4.33
CA THR A 132 -10.07 11.18 -5.38
C THR A 132 -9.18 10.77 -6.57
N VAL A 133 -8.10 11.52 -6.82
CA VAL A 133 -7.08 11.22 -7.84
C VAL A 133 -6.46 9.83 -7.65
N SER A 134 -6.35 9.34 -6.42
CA SER A 134 -5.84 7.99 -6.14
C SER A 134 -6.72 6.89 -6.74
N TYR A 135 -8.04 7.09 -6.82
CA TYR A 135 -8.96 6.12 -7.42
C TYR A 135 -8.88 6.09 -8.95
N VAL A 136 -8.65 7.25 -9.59
CA VAL A 136 -8.44 7.33 -11.04
C VAL A 136 -7.20 6.53 -11.45
N PHE A 137 -6.10 6.69 -10.72
CA PHE A 137 -4.87 5.96 -11.01
C PHE A 137 -5.01 4.44 -10.78
N LYS A 138 -5.68 4.03 -9.69
CA LYS A 138 -6.04 2.62 -9.46
C LYS A 138 -6.89 2.06 -10.62
N GLY A 139 -7.83 2.85 -11.15
CA GLY A 139 -8.63 2.50 -12.32
C GLY A 139 -7.78 2.29 -13.59
N VAL A 140 -6.82 3.18 -13.84
CA VAL A 140 -5.88 3.05 -14.97
C VAL A 140 -5.05 1.76 -14.85
N ILE A 141 -4.53 1.46 -13.66
CA ILE A 141 -3.79 0.21 -13.40
C ILE A 141 -4.68 -1.01 -13.64
N ALA A 142 -5.91 -1.01 -13.13
CA ALA A 142 -6.86 -2.10 -13.33
C ALA A 142 -7.17 -2.32 -14.83
N LEU A 143 -7.34 -1.24 -15.59
CA LEU A 143 -7.58 -1.30 -17.03
C LEU A 143 -6.35 -1.84 -17.78
N ALA A 144 -5.14 -1.45 -17.37
CA ALA A 144 -3.89 -1.96 -17.92
C ALA A 144 -3.76 -3.48 -17.69
N TRP A 145 -4.07 -3.95 -16.48
CA TRP A 145 -4.12 -5.39 -16.18
C TRP A 145 -5.17 -6.11 -17.02
N PHE A 146 -6.36 -5.54 -17.17
CA PHE A 146 -7.40 -6.11 -18.03
C PHE A 146 -6.93 -6.23 -19.48
N GLY A 147 -6.26 -5.20 -20.00
CA GLY A 147 -5.64 -5.23 -21.33
C GLY A 147 -4.56 -6.31 -21.47
N ALA A 148 -3.73 -6.50 -20.45
CA ALA A 148 -2.72 -7.56 -20.42
C ALA A 148 -3.35 -8.96 -20.47
N PHE A 149 -4.41 -9.22 -19.68
CA PHE A 149 -5.16 -10.47 -19.74
C PHE A 149 -5.78 -10.69 -21.13
N LEU A 150 -6.34 -9.64 -21.73
CA LEU A 150 -6.92 -9.72 -23.07
C LEU A 150 -5.87 -9.98 -24.15
N ALA A 151 -4.67 -9.43 -24.01
CA ALA A 151 -3.55 -9.70 -24.92
C ALA A 151 -3.04 -11.15 -24.79
N ALA A 152 -3.01 -11.68 -23.57
CA ALA A 152 -2.59 -13.05 -23.31
C ALA A 152 -3.56 -14.10 -23.89
N THR A 153 -4.85 -13.78 -24.03
CA THR A 153 -5.84 -14.68 -24.65
C THR A 153 -5.88 -14.59 -26.17
N ARG A 154 -5.17 -13.65 -26.79
CA ARG A 154 -5.13 -13.56 -28.26
C ARG A 154 -4.39 -14.77 -28.82
N PRO A 155 -5.02 -15.55 -29.72
CA PRO A 155 -4.32 -16.64 -30.38
C PRO A 155 -3.14 -16.06 -31.15
N GLN A 156 -1.94 -16.48 -30.78
CA GLN A 156 -0.69 -16.06 -31.40
C GLN A 156 -0.79 -16.37 -32.89
N ARG A 157 -1.04 -15.34 -33.72
CA ARG A 157 -1.07 -15.50 -35.17
C ARG A 157 0.29 -16.01 -35.57
N ARG A 158 0.39 -17.31 -35.86
CA ARG A 158 1.57 -17.90 -36.48
C ARG A 158 1.75 -17.17 -37.80
N ILE A 159 2.74 -16.28 -37.87
CA ILE A 159 3.22 -15.75 -39.13
C ILE A 159 3.68 -16.98 -39.93
N SER A 160 2.87 -17.37 -40.91
CA SER A 160 3.17 -18.50 -41.76
C SER A 160 4.44 -18.16 -42.53
N LYS A 161 5.52 -18.93 -42.30
CA LYS A 161 6.80 -18.81 -43.01
C LYS A 161 6.70 -19.22 -44.49
N HIS A 162 5.54 -19.06 -45.14
CA HIS A 162 5.35 -19.45 -46.53
C HIS A 162 5.84 -18.42 -47.55
N ASP A 163 6.09 -17.16 -47.14
CA ASP A 163 6.59 -16.12 -48.05
C ASP A 163 8.12 -16.07 -48.19
N LEU A 164 8.87 -16.89 -47.43
CA LEU A 164 10.34 -16.97 -47.57
C LEU A 164 10.78 -18.00 -48.63
N ALA A 165 9.87 -18.81 -49.18
CA ALA A 165 10.17 -19.78 -50.23
C ALA A 165 9.90 -19.26 -51.65
N ALA A 166 9.25 -18.11 -51.82
CA ALA A 166 8.96 -17.53 -53.13
C ALA A 166 10.16 -16.73 -53.73
N GLY A 167 11.21 -16.49 -52.93
CA GLY A 167 12.43 -15.79 -53.37
C GLY A 167 13.61 -16.72 -53.73
N ALA A 168 13.46 -18.04 -53.58
CA ALA A 168 14.48 -18.98 -54.02
C ALA A 168 14.42 -19.12 -55.54
N SER A 169 15.08 -18.18 -56.23
CA SER A 169 15.42 -18.30 -57.65
C SER A 169 16.01 -19.68 -57.91
N MET A 170 15.24 -20.50 -58.59
CA MET A 170 15.63 -21.79 -59.14
C MET A 170 16.75 -21.52 -60.16
N MET A 171 18.01 -21.68 -59.75
CA MET A 171 19.14 -21.76 -60.68
C MET A 171 18.97 -23.05 -61.48
N THR A 172 18.31 -22.95 -62.63
CA THR A 172 18.30 -24.00 -63.65
C THR A 172 19.71 -24.11 -64.22
N PHE A 173 20.44 -25.15 -63.79
CA PHE A 173 21.70 -25.53 -64.41
C PHE A 173 21.40 -26.09 -65.80
N THR A 174 21.72 -25.34 -66.85
CA THR A 174 21.63 -25.83 -68.23
C THR A 174 22.85 -26.73 -68.47
N PRO A 175 22.68 -28.03 -68.75
CA PRO A 175 23.82 -28.85 -69.12
C PRO A 175 24.34 -28.37 -70.49
N SER A 176 25.61 -27.97 -70.52
CA SER A 176 26.34 -27.64 -71.75
C SER A 176 26.40 -28.91 -72.60
N SER A 177 25.66 -28.93 -73.71
CA SER A 177 25.82 -29.90 -74.77
C SER A 177 27.14 -29.62 -75.47
N GLY A 178 28.14 -30.47 -75.24
CA GLY A 178 29.37 -30.50 -76.02
C GLY A 178 29.04 -30.86 -77.47
N ASP A 179 29.40 -29.96 -78.38
CA ASP A 179 29.37 -30.17 -79.82
C ASP A 179 30.61 -30.98 -80.23
N PRO A 180 30.49 -32.13 -80.90
CA PRO A 180 31.64 -32.83 -81.45
C PRO A 180 32.02 -32.20 -82.80
N SER A 181 32.92 -31.23 -82.80
CA SER A 181 33.65 -30.84 -84.00
C SER A 181 34.84 -31.78 -84.18
N GLU A 182 34.78 -32.70 -85.12
CA GLU A 182 35.99 -33.17 -85.84
C GLU A 182 35.62 -33.79 -87.19
N HIS A 183 35.93 -33.02 -88.23
CA HIS A 183 36.08 -33.45 -89.61
C HIS A 183 37.49 -34.05 -89.79
N GLU A 184 37.59 -35.30 -90.22
CA GLU A 184 38.78 -35.84 -90.89
C GLU A 184 38.31 -36.98 -91.81
N ALA A 185 38.07 -36.71 -93.09
CA ALA A 185 39.00 -36.78 -94.22
C ALA A 185 39.24 -38.22 -94.74
N ALA A 186 39.26 -38.30 -96.07
CA ALA A 186 39.17 -39.48 -96.92
C ALA A 186 40.44 -40.37 -96.95
N GLU A 187 40.23 -41.64 -97.32
CA GLU A 187 41.07 -42.60 -98.11
C GLU A 187 40.76 -44.02 -97.59
N SER A 188 40.46 -45.06 -98.37
CA SER A 188 40.53 -45.39 -99.79
C SER A 188 39.39 -46.33 -100.20
#